data_AF-A0A1N7UGU8-F1
#
_entry.id   AF-A0A1N7UGU8-F1
#
_cell.length_a   1.000
_cell.length_b   1.000
_cell.length_c   1.000
_cell.angle_alpha   90.00
_cell.angle_beta   90.00
_cell.angle_gamma   90.00
#
_symmetry.space_group_name_H-M   'P 1'
#
loop_
_entity.id
_entity.type
_entity.pdbx_description
1 polymer ?
#
loop_
_entity_poly.entity_id
_entity_poly.type
_entity_poly.pdbx_seq_one_letter_code
_entity_poly.pdbx_strand_id
1 'polypeptide(L)'
;MSEPKASLLPANSSPLEKALDLGFGKLLDRVMPPFPALMDPVQTPAEFLPYLAADRGVSEWDADASATEKRITVALSWQIQRQAGTPKALSYAVESLGFTPNISAWYQQRPMEKPYTFDVQAIIGRSWSRGDHNRLIRRINAAKSERDQATITIVHETEGQIALTQVLHALWSDGELCLHGALPELALVARLNSAGAAQHYTINDYDLRAQP
;
A
#
# COMPACT_ATOMS: atom_id res chain seq x y z
N MET A 1 -1.97 42.54 14.68
CA MET A 1 -1.03 43.08 15.68
C MET A 1 -0.55 41.89 16.49
N SER A 2 0.73 41.49 16.37
CA SER A 2 1.27 40.38 17.15
C SER A 2 1.25 40.73 18.65
N GLU A 3 0.83 39.78 19.48
CA GLU A 3 0.82 39.97 20.94
C GLU A 3 2.23 40.31 21.45
N PRO A 4 2.34 41.19 22.47
CA PRO A 4 3.62 41.50 23.08
C PRO A 4 4.17 40.27 23.80
N LYS A 5 5.26 39.70 23.26
CA LYS A 5 5.97 38.54 23.82
C LYS A 5 6.60 38.92 25.16
N ALA A 6 6.24 38.23 26.23
CA ALA A 6 6.80 38.47 27.56
C ALA A 6 8.26 37.97 27.64
N SER A 7 9.09 38.66 28.43
CA SER A 7 10.46 38.25 28.74
C SER A 7 10.46 36.89 29.46
N LEU A 8 11.37 35.99 29.07
CA LEU A 8 11.52 34.68 29.71
C LEU A 8 12.29 34.74 31.04
N LEU A 9 12.95 35.88 31.29
CA LEU A 9 13.73 36.11 32.50
C LEU A 9 12.86 36.23 33.77
N PRO A 10 13.40 35.83 34.94
CA PRO A 10 12.70 35.92 36.21
C PRO A 10 12.42 37.36 36.65
N ALA A 11 11.55 37.51 37.66
CA ALA A 11 11.09 38.81 38.12
C ALA A 11 12.20 39.73 38.65
N ASN A 12 13.27 39.13 39.22
CA ASN A 12 14.44 39.83 39.77
C ASN A 12 15.43 40.35 38.70
N SER A 13 15.18 40.12 37.41
CA SER A 13 16.05 40.63 36.34
C SER A 13 15.87 42.13 36.12
N SER A 14 17.00 42.79 35.84
CA SER A 14 17.07 44.22 35.59
C SER A 14 16.34 44.61 34.30
N PRO A 15 15.93 45.89 34.15
CA PRO A 15 15.28 46.36 32.94
C PRO A 15 16.15 46.20 31.68
N LEU A 16 17.47 46.34 31.79
CA LEU A 16 18.40 46.18 30.67
C LEU A 16 18.44 44.73 30.18
N GLU A 17 18.51 43.77 31.10
CA GLU A 17 18.50 42.34 30.77
C GLU A 17 17.19 41.97 30.06
N LYS A 18 16.05 42.44 30.57
CA LYS A 18 14.74 42.25 29.93
C LYS A 18 14.68 42.88 28.52
N ALA A 19 15.27 44.06 28.35
CA ALA A 19 15.34 44.71 27.04
C ALA A 19 16.22 43.94 26.04
N LEU A 20 17.35 43.38 26.51
CA LEU A 20 18.22 42.53 25.70
C LEU A 20 17.53 41.21 25.31
N ASP A 21 16.81 40.56 26.23
CA ASP A 21 16.03 39.34 25.97
C ASP A 21 15.01 39.58 24.84
N LEU A 22 14.21 40.65 24.95
CA LEU A 22 13.25 41.03 23.92
C LEU A 22 13.91 41.40 22.59
N GLY A 23 15.08 42.06 22.65
CA GLY A 23 15.88 42.42 21.48
C GLY A 23 16.39 41.17 20.74
N PHE A 24 16.95 40.20 21.46
CA PHE A 24 17.41 38.93 20.89
C PHE A 24 16.26 38.07 20.41
N GLY A 25 15.12 38.06 21.10
CA GLY A 25 13.90 37.39 20.66
C GLY A 25 13.45 37.85 19.27
N LYS A 26 13.48 39.17 19.01
CA LYS A 26 13.17 39.72 17.67
C LYS A 26 14.18 39.31 16.60
N LEU A 27 15.45 39.11 16.95
CA LEU A 27 16.46 38.64 16.01
C LEU A 27 16.28 37.15 15.69
N LEU A 28 15.96 36.34 16.70
CA LEU A 28 15.66 34.92 16.54
C LEU A 28 14.39 34.67 15.74
N ASP A 29 13.33 35.46 15.95
CA ASP A 29 12.07 35.32 15.20
C ASP A 29 12.25 35.58 13.68
N ARG A 30 13.33 36.24 13.26
CA ARG A 30 13.68 36.38 11.83
C ARG A 30 14.27 35.11 11.22
N VAL A 31 14.80 34.22 12.05
CA VAL A 31 15.35 32.94 11.61
C VAL A 31 14.17 32.00 11.39
N MET A 32 13.66 31.98 10.16
CA MET A 32 12.69 30.96 9.78
C MET A 32 13.33 29.57 9.87
N PRO A 33 12.69 28.60 10.54
CA PRO A 33 13.12 27.21 10.47
C PRO A 33 13.19 26.80 8.99
N PRO A 34 14.31 26.24 8.50
CA PRO A 34 14.46 25.94 7.09
C PRO A 34 13.47 24.86 6.61
N PHE A 35 13.00 24.00 7.51
CA PHE A 35 12.14 22.86 7.18
C PHE A 35 11.02 22.65 8.22
N PRO A 36 10.02 23.56 8.32
CA PRO A 36 8.93 23.43 9.30
C PRO A 36 8.07 22.18 9.05
N ALA A 37 8.05 21.68 7.82
CA ALA A 37 7.28 20.53 7.38
C ALA A 37 8.01 19.19 7.47
N LEU A 38 9.28 19.14 7.92
CA LEU A 38 10.14 17.94 7.82
C LEU A 38 9.57 16.70 8.53
N MET A 39 8.72 16.90 9.53
CA MET A 39 8.12 15.80 10.31
C MET A 39 6.77 15.34 9.75
N ASP A 40 6.20 16.08 8.79
CA ASP A 40 4.93 15.78 8.12
C ASP A 40 5.18 15.06 6.78
N PRO A 41 4.83 13.77 6.66
CA PRO A 41 4.98 13.00 5.42
C PRO A 41 4.27 13.61 4.22
N VAL A 42 3.19 14.39 4.42
CA VAL A 42 2.40 14.99 3.33
C VAL A 42 3.06 16.27 2.82
N GLN A 43 3.61 17.09 3.72
CA GLN A 43 4.18 18.39 3.38
C GLN A 43 5.69 18.36 3.12
N THR A 44 6.40 17.32 3.55
CA THR A 44 7.85 17.20 3.36
C THR A 44 8.21 17.18 1.86
N PRO A 45 9.23 17.93 1.40
CA PRO A 45 9.72 17.84 0.03
C PRO A 45 10.14 16.42 -0.35
N ALA A 46 9.92 16.00 -1.60
CA ALA A 46 10.13 14.62 -2.03
C ALA A 46 11.57 14.13 -1.83
N GLU A 47 12.54 15.03 -1.97
CA GLU A 47 13.98 14.78 -1.77
C GLU A 47 14.32 14.35 -0.34
N PHE A 48 13.54 14.80 0.65
CA PHE A 48 13.78 14.49 2.06
C PHE A 48 12.98 13.28 2.58
N LEU A 49 12.04 12.76 1.78
CA LEU A 49 11.23 11.60 2.17
C LEU A 49 12.06 10.34 2.53
N PRO A 50 13.16 10.00 1.82
CA PRO A 50 13.96 8.83 2.19
C PRO A 50 14.57 8.93 3.59
N TYR A 51 15.00 10.14 4.00
CA TYR A 51 15.56 10.36 5.33
C TYR A 51 14.46 10.28 6.39
N LEU A 52 13.28 10.85 6.12
CA LEU A 52 12.13 10.71 7.00
C LEU A 52 11.65 9.25 7.12
N ALA A 53 11.74 8.48 6.03
CA ALA A 53 11.43 7.05 6.02
C ALA A 53 12.41 6.26 6.89
N ALA A 54 13.70 6.56 6.81
CA ALA A 54 14.73 5.94 7.63
C ALA A 54 14.55 6.27 9.12
N ASP A 55 14.27 7.54 9.44
CA ASP A 55 13.96 7.97 10.82
C ASP A 55 12.76 7.23 11.40
N ARG A 56 11.71 7.04 10.58
CA ARG A 56 10.52 6.27 11.00
C ARG A 56 10.68 4.74 10.90
N GLY A 57 11.86 4.22 10.59
CA GLY A 57 12.13 2.78 10.57
C GLY A 57 11.37 2.01 9.49
N VAL A 58 11.15 2.60 8.31
CA VAL A 58 10.55 1.90 7.17
C VAL A 58 11.46 0.74 6.75
N SER A 59 10.93 -0.49 6.75
CA SER A 59 11.70 -1.71 6.45
C SER A 59 11.91 -1.97 4.96
N GLU A 60 10.97 -1.54 4.11
CA GLU A 60 11.02 -1.71 2.66
C GLU A 60 10.79 -0.36 1.99
N TRP A 61 11.77 0.08 1.19
CA TRP A 61 11.74 1.35 0.49
C TRP A 61 12.08 1.17 -0.98
N ASP A 62 11.25 1.75 -1.83
CA ASP A 62 11.44 1.76 -3.28
C ASP A 62 11.69 3.20 -3.76
N ALA A 63 12.86 3.40 -4.38
CA ALA A 63 13.28 4.68 -4.91
C ALA A 63 12.51 5.07 -6.19
N ASP A 64 11.96 4.10 -6.91
CA ASP A 64 11.22 4.33 -8.16
C ASP A 64 9.70 4.42 -7.93
N ALA A 65 9.24 4.17 -6.70
CA ALA A 65 7.84 4.31 -6.33
C ALA A 65 7.32 5.75 -6.49
N SER A 66 6.02 5.85 -6.77
CA SER A 66 5.32 7.14 -6.89
C SER A 66 5.45 7.98 -5.62
N ALA A 67 5.40 9.30 -5.76
CA ALA A 67 5.45 10.21 -4.62
C ALA A 67 4.32 9.93 -3.61
N THR A 68 3.13 9.59 -4.09
CA THR A 68 1.98 9.23 -3.24
C THR A 68 2.26 7.98 -2.41
N GLU A 69 2.76 6.92 -3.03
CA GLU A 69 3.10 5.66 -2.33
C GLU A 69 4.19 5.86 -1.28
N LYS A 70 5.24 6.63 -1.61
CA LYS A 70 6.30 7.00 -0.67
C LYS A 70 5.74 7.72 0.56
N ARG A 71 4.88 8.71 0.35
CA ARG A 71 4.28 9.49 1.44
C ARG A 71 3.38 8.63 2.33
N ILE A 72 2.56 7.76 1.75
CA ILE A 72 1.70 6.84 2.51
C ILE A 72 2.56 5.85 3.29
N THR A 73 3.62 5.30 2.68
CA THR A 73 4.57 4.39 3.34
C THR A 73 5.15 5.03 4.60
N VAL A 74 5.63 6.28 4.51
CA VAL A 74 6.19 7.00 5.66
C VAL A 74 5.12 7.38 6.68
N ALA A 75 3.91 7.72 6.25
CA ALA A 75 2.82 8.09 7.15
C ALA A 75 2.32 6.90 7.97
N LEU A 76 2.22 5.72 7.37
CA LEU A 76 1.70 4.51 8.01
C LEU A 76 2.75 3.72 8.80
N SER A 77 4.05 3.95 8.58
CA SER A 77 5.12 3.13 9.18
C SER A 77 5.01 2.99 10.71
N TRP A 78 4.75 4.09 11.41
CA TRP A 78 4.61 4.06 12.87
C TRP A 78 3.35 3.32 13.33
N GLN A 79 2.24 3.45 12.59
CA GLN A 79 1.01 2.71 12.89
C GLN A 79 1.20 1.20 12.70
N ILE A 80 1.91 0.81 11.64
CA ILE A 80 2.26 -0.60 11.36
C ILE A 80 3.10 -1.17 12.50
N GLN A 81 4.20 -0.48 12.86
CA GLN A 81 5.10 -0.96 13.92
C GLN A 81 4.41 -1.01 15.29
N ARG A 82 3.63 0.02 15.64
CA ARG A 82 2.92 0.10 16.92
C ARG A 82 1.86 -1.00 17.07
N GLN A 83 1.24 -1.41 15.96
CA GLN A 83 0.14 -2.38 15.95
C GLN A 83 0.57 -3.74 15.35
N ALA A 84 1.88 -4.01 15.28
CA ALA A 84 2.41 -5.23 14.67
C ALA A 84 1.77 -6.48 15.31
N GLY A 85 1.50 -7.49 14.49
CA GLY A 85 0.78 -8.70 14.88
C GLY A 85 -0.74 -8.56 14.92
N THR A 86 -1.31 -7.38 14.63
CA THR A 86 -2.76 -7.19 14.52
C THR A 86 -3.24 -7.18 13.06
N PRO A 87 -4.52 -7.50 12.80
CA PRO A 87 -5.11 -7.37 11.46
C PRO A 87 -5.00 -5.95 10.89
N LYS A 88 -4.97 -4.93 11.77
CA LYS A 88 -4.89 -3.53 11.36
C LYS A 88 -3.49 -3.13 10.87
N ALA A 89 -2.44 -3.66 11.48
CA ALA A 89 -1.09 -3.48 10.93
C ALA A 89 -0.93 -4.16 9.57
N LEU A 90 -1.49 -5.37 9.42
CA LEU A 90 -1.51 -6.07 8.13
C LEU A 90 -2.28 -5.28 7.06
N SER A 91 -3.42 -4.68 7.41
CA SER A 91 -4.18 -3.85 6.48
C SER A 91 -3.36 -2.63 6.04
N TYR A 92 -2.73 -1.92 6.99
CA TYR A 92 -1.86 -0.79 6.67
C TYR A 92 -0.62 -1.18 5.85
N ALA A 93 -0.05 -2.37 6.06
CA ALA A 93 1.06 -2.87 5.26
C ALA A 93 0.68 -3.03 3.78
N VAL A 94 -0.52 -3.55 3.50
CA VAL A 94 -1.04 -3.69 2.13
C VAL A 94 -1.45 -2.32 1.55
N GLU A 95 -2.16 -1.50 2.32
CA GLU A 95 -2.59 -0.14 1.92
C GLU A 95 -1.39 0.76 1.59
N SER A 96 -0.26 0.57 2.27
CA SER A 96 0.96 1.35 2.04
C SER A 96 1.60 1.13 0.67
N LEU A 97 1.27 0.02 0.00
CA LEU A 97 1.60 -0.25 -1.41
C LEU A 97 0.51 0.22 -2.38
N GLY A 98 -0.58 0.81 -1.87
CA GLY A 98 -1.71 1.26 -2.69
C GLY A 98 -2.65 0.12 -3.12
N PHE A 99 -2.64 -1.01 -2.41
CA PHE A 99 -3.56 -2.12 -2.64
C PHE A 99 -4.68 -2.13 -1.59
N THR A 100 -5.81 -2.76 -1.90
CA THR A 100 -6.91 -2.90 -0.95
C THR A 100 -6.76 -4.20 -0.17
N PRO A 101 -6.68 -4.15 1.17
CA PRO A 101 -6.53 -5.34 2.00
C PRO A 101 -7.86 -6.05 2.27
N ASN A 102 -7.80 -7.37 2.32
CA ASN A 102 -8.81 -8.20 2.98
C ASN A 102 -8.11 -9.30 3.78
N ILE A 103 -8.22 -9.27 5.10
CA ILE A 103 -7.53 -10.21 5.99
C ILE A 103 -8.56 -11.17 6.59
N SER A 104 -8.33 -12.48 6.43
CA SER A 104 -9.18 -13.51 7.01
C SER A 104 -8.36 -14.48 7.86
N ALA A 105 -8.70 -14.56 9.14
CA ALA A 105 -8.05 -15.51 10.06
C ALA A 105 -8.58 -16.93 9.87
N TRP A 106 -7.79 -17.95 10.25
CA TRP A 106 -8.13 -19.38 10.11
C TRP A 106 -9.56 -19.75 10.55
N TYR A 107 -10.09 -19.13 11.61
CA TYR A 107 -11.43 -19.42 12.15
C TYR A 107 -12.57 -18.78 11.34
N GLN A 108 -12.26 -17.75 10.55
CA GLN A 108 -13.20 -17.06 9.67
C GLN A 108 -13.33 -17.77 8.31
N GLN A 109 -12.34 -18.57 7.94
CA GLN A 109 -12.30 -19.29 6.68
C GLN A 109 -13.25 -20.50 6.68
N ARG A 110 -13.69 -20.90 5.48
CA ARG A 110 -14.58 -22.04 5.24
C ARG A 110 -14.04 -22.84 4.05
N PRO A 111 -13.44 -24.03 4.26
CA PRO A 111 -13.26 -24.75 5.53
C PRO A 111 -12.33 -24.03 6.52
N MET A 112 -12.44 -24.37 7.81
CA MET A 112 -11.58 -23.80 8.85
C MET A 112 -10.14 -24.30 8.66
N GLU A 113 -9.18 -23.38 8.65
CA GLU A 113 -7.76 -23.70 8.50
C GLU A 113 -7.07 -24.05 9.83
N LYS A 114 -5.76 -24.34 9.77
CA LYS A 114 -4.94 -24.66 10.95
C LYS A 114 -4.84 -23.44 11.88
N PRO A 115 -4.84 -23.64 13.21
CA PRO A 115 -4.58 -22.55 14.15
C PRO A 115 -3.27 -21.81 13.83
N TYR A 116 -3.28 -20.49 14.05
CA TYR A 116 -2.17 -19.58 13.74
C TYR A 116 -1.87 -19.38 12.24
N THR A 117 -2.81 -19.74 11.35
CA THR A 117 -2.77 -19.32 9.94
C THR A 117 -3.74 -18.18 9.67
N PHE A 118 -3.41 -17.34 8.70
CA PHE A 118 -4.33 -16.35 8.16
C PHE A 118 -4.00 -16.09 6.70
N ASP A 119 -5.01 -15.67 5.95
CA ASP A 119 -4.89 -15.28 4.55
C ASP A 119 -4.98 -13.76 4.44
N VAL A 120 -4.00 -13.17 3.75
CA VAL A 120 -3.95 -11.75 3.41
C VAL A 120 -4.20 -11.63 1.91
N GLN A 121 -5.39 -11.16 1.57
CA GLN A 121 -5.76 -10.86 0.21
C GLN A 121 -5.37 -9.42 -0.11
N ALA A 122 -4.52 -9.27 -1.11
CA ALA A 122 -4.20 -7.98 -1.70
C ALA A 122 -4.98 -7.84 -3.01
N ILE A 123 -6.00 -6.99 -3.00
CA ILE A 123 -6.80 -6.66 -4.18
C ILE A 123 -6.09 -5.52 -4.92
N ILE A 124 -5.75 -5.80 -6.17
CA ILE A 124 -4.95 -4.90 -6.99
C ILE A 124 -5.87 -4.16 -7.96
N GLY A 125 -5.97 -2.84 -7.81
CA GLY A 125 -6.64 -1.94 -8.76
C GLY A 125 -5.71 -1.27 -9.78
N ARG A 126 -4.40 -1.60 -9.79
CA ARG A 126 -3.38 -1.01 -10.68
C ARG A 126 -2.54 -2.07 -11.40
N SER A 127 -1.62 -1.68 -12.28
CA SER A 127 -0.69 -2.62 -12.90
C SER A 127 0.22 -3.28 -11.85
N TRP A 128 0.30 -4.61 -11.86
CA TRP A 128 1.20 -5.39 -11.01
C TRP A 128 2.59 -5.48 -11.63
N SER A 129 3.61 -5.03 -10.90
CA SER A 129 5.01 -5.10 -11.33
C SER A 129 5.68 -6.40 -10.84
N ARG A 130 6.75 -6.84 -11.52
CA ARG A 130 7.54 -8.02 -11.10
C ARG A 130 8.14 -7.85 -9.69
N GLY A 131 8.38 -6.61 -9.24
CA GLY A 131 8.92 -6.30 -7.92
C GLY A 131 7.88 -6.29 -6.80
N ASP A 132 6.61 -6.00 -7.12
CA ASP A 132 5.55 -5.77 -6.12
C ASP A 132 5.32 -6.99 -5.24
N HIS A 133 5.50 -8.20 -5.79
CA HIS A 133 5.37 -9.45 -5.04
C HIS A 133 6.32 -9.49 -3.83
N ASN A 134 7.62 -9.27 -4.06
CA ASN A 134 8.63 -9.33 -3.02
C ASN A 134 8.47 -8.18 -2.01
N ARG A 135 8.05 -7.00 -2.50
CA ARG A 135 7.79 -5.83 -1.66
C ARG A 135 6.61 -6.10 -0.72
N LEU A 136 5.52 -6.68 -1.23
CA LEU A 136 4.35 -7.06 -0.46
C LEU A 136 4.70 -8.09 0.62
N ILE A 137 5.46 -9.13 0.27
CA ILE A 137 5.93 -10.14 1.24
C ILE A 137 6.74 -9.49 2.35
N ARG A 138 7.71 -8.63 2.02
CA ARG A 138 8.56 -7.95 3.02
C ARG A 138 7.74 -7.08 3.97
N ARG A 139 6.75 -6.34 3.46
CA ARG A 139 5.89 -5.50 4.30
C ARG A 139 4.94 -6.30 5.18
N ILE A 140 4.35 -7.36 4.64
CA ILE A 140 3.49 -8.26 5.43
C ILE A 140 4.31 -8.94 6.52
N ASN A 141 5.50 -9.46 6.19
CA ASN A 141 6.38 -10.08 7.20
C ASN A 141 6.83 -9.11 8.28
N ALA A 142 7.12 -7.85 7.94
CA ALA A 142 7.45 -6.84 8.95
C ALA A 142 6.28 -6.48 9.88
N ALA A 143 5.03 -6.67 9.42
CA ALA A 143 3.82 -6.40 10.20
C ALA A 143 3.26 -7.64 10.92
N LYS A 144 3.58 -8.83 10.42
CA LYS A 144 3.13 -10.14 10.94
C LYS A 144 3.83 -10.47 12.26
N SER A 145 3.16 -11.23 13.12
CA SER A 145 3.81 -11.85 14.27
C SER A 145 4.63 -13.07 13.85
N GLU A 146 5.87 -13.20 14.32
CA GLU A 146 6.75 -14.35 14.05
C GLU A 146 6.13 -15.73 14.34
N ARG A 147 5.14 -15.78 15.24
CA ARG A 147 4.42 -17.02 15.57
C ARG A 147 3.45 -17.47 14.47
N ASP A 148 2.87 -16.53 13.75
CA ASP A 148 1.73 -16.79 12.87
C ASP A 148 2.21 -16.99 11.42
N GLN A 149 1.51 -17.81 10.64
CA GLN A 149 1.81 -18.07 9.23
C GLN A 149 0.82 -17.32 8.34
N ALA A 150 1.35 -16.56 7.38
CA ALA A 150 0.54 -15.77 6.45
C ALA A 150 0.57 -16.42 5.06
N THR A 151 -0.61 -16.72 4.53
CA THR A 151 -0.78 -16.98 3.11
C THR A 151 -1.11 -15.67 2.42
N ILE A 152 -0.44 -15.35 1.30
CA ILE A 152 -0.66 -14.10 0.57
C ILE A 152 -1.37 -14.45 -0.72
N THR A 153 -2.63 -14.04 -0.82
CA THR A 153 -3.45 -14.25 -2.00
C THR A 153 -3.53 -12.95 -2.79
N ILE A 154 -3.19 -13.01 -4.07
CA ILE A 154 -3.26 -11.84 -4.95
C ILE A 154 -4.55 -11.94 -5.76
N VAL A 155 -5.37 -10.89 -5.68
CA VAL A 155 -6.64 -10.79 -6.41
C VAL A 155 -6.53 -9.68 -7.45
N HIS A 156 -6.63 -10.05 -8.71
CA HIS A 156 -6.68 -9.09 -9.82
C HIS A 156 -8.14 -8.80 -10.20
N GLU A 157 -8.56 -7.56 -10.06
CA GLU A 157 -9.82 -7.10 -10.64
C GLU A 157 -9.60 -6.77 -12.12
N THR A 158 -10.22 -7.56 -13.00
CA THR A 158 -10.17 -7.32 -14.44
C THR A 158 -11.56 -6.93 -14.92
N GLU A 159 -11.75 -5.66 -15.25
CA GLU A 159 -12.93 -5.20 -15.99
C GLU A 159 -12.72 -5.45 -17.49
N GLY A 160 -13.11 -6.65 -17.94
CA GLY A 160 -13.09 -7.01 -19.35
C GLY A 160 -14.48 -6.89 -19.98
N GLN A 161 -14.63 -6.05 -21.01
CA GLN A 161 -15.78 -6.13 -21.90
C GLN A 161 -15.50 -7.20 -22.96
N ILE A 162 -16.24 -8.32 -22.92
CA ILE A 162 -16.20 -9.31 -23.99
C ILE A 162 -17.06 -8.76 -25.15
N ALA A 163 -16.41 -8.24 -26.19
CA ALA A 163 -17.09 -7.88 -27.42
C ALA A 163 -17.33 -9.14 -28.27
N LEU A 164 -18.56 -9.66 -28.27
CA LEU A 164 -18.99 -10.69 -29.22
C LEU A 164 -19.23 -10.04 -30.57
N THR A 165 -18.26 -10.14 -31.48
CA THR A 165 -18.48 -9.78 -32.89
C THR A 165 -19.16 -10.97 -33.56
N GLN A 166 -20.46 -10.85 -33.87
CA GLN A 166 -21.10 -11.81 -34.77
C GLN A 166 -20.50 -11.61 -36.17
N VAL A 167 -19.69 -12.56 -36.63
CA VAL A 167 -19.36 -12.67 -38.04
C VAL A 167 -20.55 -13.33 -38.73
N LEU A 168 -21.44 -12.52 -39.30
CA LEU A 168 -22.36 -12.99 -40.33
C LEU A 168 -21.52 -13.26 -41.57
N HIS A 169 -20.98 -14.48 -41.68
CA HIS A 169 -20.50 -14.96 -42.96
C HIS A 169 -21.71 -15.01 -43.90
N ALA A 170 -21.79 -14.06 -44.84
CA ALA A 170 -22.74 -14.14 -45.94
C ALA A 170 -22.42 -15.42 -46.71
N LEU A 171 -23.37 -16.35 -46.74
CA LEU A 171 -23.25 -17.60 -47.49
C LEU A 171 -23.24 -17.24 -48.98
N TRP A 172 -22.05 -17.15 -49.57
CA TRP A 172 -21.89 -17.17 -51.01
C TRP A 172 -22.23 -18.59 -51.47
N SER A 173 -23.43 -18.74 -52.02
CA SER A 173 -23.88 -19.95 -52.70
C SER A 173 -23.31 -19.94 -54.11
N ASP A 174 -22.28 -20.74 -54.34
CA ASP A 174 -22.01 -21.28 -55.67
C ASP A 174 -22.09 -22.81 -55.61
N GLY A 175 -22.64 -23.39 -56.67
CA GLY A 175 -23.18 -24.74 -56.70
C GLY A 175 -22.16 -25.83 -56.39
N GLU A 176 -22.69 -26.89 -55.77
CA GLU A 176 -22.06 -28.21 -55.61
C GLU A 176 -20.89 -28.31 -54.61
N LEU A 177 -21.18 -28.21 -53.31
CA LEU A 177 -20.62 -29.05 -52.21
C LEU A 177 -21.00 -28.45 -50.83
N CYS A 178 -22.01 -29.04 -50.17
CA CYS A 178 -22.38 -28.67 -48.81
C CYS A 178 -21.49 -29.39 -47.79
N LEU A 179 -20.53 -28.68 -47.20
CA LEU A 179 -19.76 -29.16 -46.05
C LEU A 179 -20.44 -28.68 -44.75
N HIS A 180 -21.17 -29.58 -44.09
CA HIS A 180 -21.75 -29.30 -42.78
C HIS A 180 -20.67 -29.34 -41.70
N GLY A 181 -20.03 -28.19 -41.46
CA GLY A 181 -19.31 -27.95 -40.23
C GLY A 181 -20.29 -27.59 -39.12
N ALA A 182 -20.77 -28.58 -38.37
CA ALA A 182 -21.48 -28.31 -37.12
C ALA A 182 -20.48 -27.76 -36.10
N LEU A 183 -20.50 -26.44 -35.87
CA LEU A 183 -19.89 -25.88 -34.67
C LEU A 183 -20.68 -26.39 -33.47
N PRO A 184 -20.03 -26.81 -32.37
CA PRO A 184 -20.74 -27.19 -31.16
C PRO A 184 -21.54 -25.99 -30.66
N GLU A 185 -22.84 -26.18 -30.40
CA GLU A 185 -23.66 -25.20 -29.69
C GLU A 185 -23.12 -25.07 -28.26
N LEU A 186 -22.31 -24.05 -28.01
CA LEU A 186 -21.99 -23.61 -26.67
C LEU A 186 -23.09 -22.66 -26.22
N ALA A 187 -24.17 -23.23 -25.66
CA ALA A 187 -25.18 -22.49 -24.93
C ALA A 187 -24.61 -22.06 -23.57
N LEU A 188 -23.81 -20.98 -23.55
CA LEU A 188 -23.36 -20.38 -22.30
C LEU A 188 -24.41 -19.37 -21.82
N VAL A 189 -25.46 -19.88 -21.16
CA VAL A 189 -26.42 -19.04 -20.43
C VAL A 189 -25.82 -18.70 -19.07
N ALA A 190 -24.88 -17.77 -19.05
CA ALA A 190 -24.43 -17.11 -17.84
C ALA A 190 -23.93 -15.70 -18.16
N ARG A 191 -24.59 -14.68 -17.60
CA ARG A 191 -23.99 -13.34 -17.50
C ARG A 191 -22.85 -13.43 -16.49
N LEU A 192 -21.61 -13.48 -16.97
CA LEU A 192 -20.42 -13.23 -16.16
C LEU A 192 -20.34 -11.72 -15.89
N ASN A 193 -20.78 -11.28 -14.72
CA ASN A 193 -20.67 -9.88 -14.32
C ASN A 193 -19.26 -9.52 -13.82
N SER A 194 -18.41 -10.52 -13.52
CA SER A 194 -16.99 -10.35 -13.22
C SER A 194 -16.27 -11.71 -13.28
N ALA A 195 -15.05 -11.74 -13.81
CA ALA A 195 -14.13 -12.88 -13.71
C ALA A 195 -12.84 -12.39 -13.04
N GLY A 196 -12.63 -12.77 -11.77
CA GLY A 196 -11.37 -12.54 -11.07
C GLY A 196 -10.50 -13.79 -11.18
N ALA A 197 -9.24 -13.64 -11.57
CA ALA A 197 -8.24 -14.69 -11.40
C ALA A 197 -7.56 -14.48 -10.04
N ALA A 198 -7.75 -15.43 -9.12
CA ALA A 198 -7.02 -15.47 -7.87
C ALA A 198 -5.84 -16.42 -8.02
N GLN A 199 -4.62 -15.91 -7.89
CA GLN A 199 -3.43 -16.76 -7.86
C GLN A 199 -3.01 -16.95 -6.41
N HIS A 200 -3.10 -18.20 -5.95
CA HIS A 200 -2.81 -18.58 -4.57
C HIS A 200 -1.32 -18.90 -4.41
N TYR A 201 -0.63 -18.14 -3.56
CA TYR A 201 0.76 -18.40 -3.20
C TYR A 201 0.83 -18.78 -1.72
N THR A 202 1.05 -20.07 -1.45
CA THR A 202 1.34 -20.57 -0.11
C THR A 202 2.85 -20.42 0.12
N ILE A 203 3.26 -19.39 0.85
CA ILE A 203 4.68 -19.10 1.11
C ILE A 203 4.95 -19.35 2.60
N ASN A 204 5.76 -20.35 2.89
CA ASN A 204 6.24 -20.60 4.26
C ASN A 204 7.50 -19.78 4.52
N ASP A 205 7.73 -19.35 5.77
CA ASP A 205 8.94 -18.61 6.17
C ASP A 205 10.27 -19.32 5.84
N TYR A 206 10.23 -20.62 5.51
CA TYR A 206 11.38 -21.40 5.06
C TYR A 206 11.79 -21.14 3.60
N ASP A 207 10.89 -20.66 2.74
CA ASP A 207 11.18 -20.49 1.30
C ASP A 207 11.99 -19.23 0.98
N LEU A 208 12.02 -18.25 1.88
CA LEU A 208 12.81 -17.01 1.71
C LEU A 208 14.32 -17.22 1.85
N ARG A 209 14.77 -18.33 2.46
CA ARG A 209 16.20 -18.69 2.53
C ARG A 209 16.68 -19.50 1.32
N ALA A 210 15.78 -19.90 0.43
CA ALA A 210 16.07 -20.80 -0.69
C ALA A 210 16.16 -20.09 -2.06
N GLN A 211 15.99 -18.76 -2.11
CA GLN A 211 16.15 -18.00 -3.35
C GLN A 211 17.56 -17.39 -3.41
N PRO A 212 18.32 -17.63 -4.50
CA PRO A 212 19.71 -17.17 -4.65
C PRO A 212 19.84 -15.65 -4.76
#